data_AF-A0A6M0EVR8-F1
#
_entry.id   AF-A0A6M0EVR8-F1
#
_cell.length_a   1.000
_cell.length_b   1.000
_cell.length_c   1.000
_cell.angle_alpha   90.00
_cell.angle_beta   90.00
_cell.angle_gamma   90.00
#
_symmetry.space_group_name_H-M   'P 1'
#
loop_
_entity.id
_entity.type
_entity.pdbx_description
1 polymer ?
#
loop_
_entity_poly.entity_id
_entity_poly.type
_entity_poly.pdbx_seq_one_letter_code
_entity_poly.pdbx_strand_id
1 'polypeptide(L)' 'MPTTSTKSNQSKLTFEEYLTYEDGTDNRYEFMDGELILMNPPTGRHALIIRLLNNILEPTFRTLNCHMD' A
#
# COMPACT_ATOMS: atom_id res chain seq x y z
N MET A 1 9.85 -1.20 -21.15
CA MET A 1 8.78 -0.61 -20.31
C MET A 1 9.09 0.86 -20.17
N PRO A 2 8.21 1.79 -20.58
CA PRO A 2 8.50 3.20 -20.41
C PRO A 2 8.32 3.55 -18.92
N THR A 3 9.41 3.88 -18.25
CA THR A 3 9.41 4.53 -16.94
C THR A 3 9.12 6.01 -17.15
N THR A 4 7.86 6.40 -17.11
CA THR A 4 7.47 7.83 -17.12
C THR A 4 7.55 8.37 -15.70
N SER A 5 8.75 8.76 -15.29
CA SER A 5 8.92 9.69 -14.16
C SER A 5 8.56 11.09 -14.68
N THR A 6 7.27 11.42 -14.61
CA THR A 6 6.81 12.80 -14.82
C THR A 6 7.07 13.57 -13.53
N LYS A 7 8.25 14.18 -13.43
CA LYS A 7 8.60 15.08 -12.34
C LYS A 7 7.76 16.35 -12.47
N SER A 8 6.58 16.36 -11.85
CA SER A 8 5.75 17.57 -11.77
C SER A 8 6.35 18.51 -10.72
N ASN A 9 6.47 19.80 -11.04
CA ASN A 9 6.91 20.88 -10.13
C ASN A 9 5.85 21.17 -9.05
N GLN A 10 5.34 20.13 -8.38
CA GLN A 10 4.47 20.28 -7.23
C GLN A 10 5.38 20.40 -6.00
N SER A 11 5.06 21.35 -5.11
CA SER A 11 5.69 21.41 -3.80
C SER A 11 5.53 20.06 -3.10
N LYS A 12 6.59 19.59 -2.44
CA LYS A 12 6.55 18.35 -1.65
C LYS A 12 5.42 18.42 -0.62
N LEU A 13 4.66 17.35 -0.50
CA LEU A 13 3.62 17.20 0.51
C LEU A 13 4.24 16.91 1.87
N THR A 14 3.62 17.45 2.92
CA THR A 14 3.79 16.99 4.29
C THR A 14 3.04 15.67 4.51
N PHE A 15 3.35 14.98 5.61
CA PHE A 15 2.67 13.73 5.95
C PHE A 15 1.19 13.98 6.30
N GLU A 16 0.89 15.10 6.95
CA GLU A 16 -0.46 15.50 7.31
C GLU A 16 -1.32 15.78 6.06
N GLU A 17 -0.77 16.46 5.06
CA GLU A 17 -1.45 16.69 3.78
C GLU A 17 -1.70 15.36 3.04
N TYR A 18 -0.75 14.42 3.09
CA TYR A 18 -0.93 13.07 2.55
C TYR A 18 -2.11 12.33 3.19
N LEU A 19 -2.22 12.36 4.53
CA LEU A 19 -3.30 11.65 5.24
C LEU A 19 -4.70 12.12 4.85
N THR A 20 -4.83 13.37 4.40
CA THR A 20 -6.11 13.95 3.96
C THR A 20 -6.20 14.13 2.45
N TYR A 21 -5.26 13.60 1.68
CA TYR A 21 -5.24 13.75 0.23
C TYR A 21 -6.36 12.92 -0.43
N GLU A 22 -7.12 13.55 -1.32
CA GLU A 22 -8.19 12.94 -2.10
C GLU A 22 -8.22 13.59 -3.50
N ASP A 23 -8.19 12.78 -4.56
CA ASP A 23 -8.22 13.24 -5.95
C ASP A 23 -9.59 13.04 -6.63
N GLY A 24 -10.60 12.62 -5.85
CA GLY A 24 -11.95 12.31 -6.34
C GLY A 24 -12.06 10.97 -7.08
N THR A 25 -11.03 10.12 -7.00
CA THR A 25 -11.01 8.78 -7.59
C THR A 25 -10.82 7.71 -6.51
N ASP A 26 -10.87 6.42 -6.89
CA ASP A 26 -10.53 5.29 -6.00
C ASP A 26 -9.03 4.93 -6.05
N ASN A 27 -8.19 5.84 -6.59
CA ASN A 27 -6.75 5.65 -6.60
C ASN A 27 -6.20 5.63 -5.18
N ARG A 28 -5.23 4.74 -4.94
CA ARG A 28 -4.44 4.72 -3.69
C ARG A 28 -3.02 5.13 -4.00
N TYR A 29 -2.41 5.88 -3.09
CA TYR A 29 -1.06 6.39 -3.25
C TYR A 29 -0.17 5.99 -2.08
N GLU A 30 1.07 5.65 -2.39
CA GLU A 30 2.16 5.49 -1.44
C GLU A 30 2.86 6.84 -1.26
N PHE A 31 3.10 7.25 -0.02
CA PHE A 31 3.84 8.47 0.29
C PHE A 31 5.33 8.18 0.40
N MET A 32 6.12 8.75 -0.51
CA MET A 32 7.58 8.59 -0.55
C MET A 32 8.25 9.95 -0.74
N ASP A 33 9.06 10.36 0.25
CA ASP A 33 9.88 11.59 0.21
C ASP A 33 9.13 12.88 -0.16
N GLY A 34 7.86 12.98 0.23
CA GLY A 34 7.00 14.13 -0.09
C GLY A 34 6.23 14.01 -1.40
N GLU A 35 6.27 12.85 -2.05
CA GLU A 35 5.60 12.57 -3.33
C GLU A 35 4.55 11.47 -3.17
N LEU A 36 3.49 11.55 -3.98
CA LEU A 36 2.45 10.53 -4.09
C LEU A 36 2.75 9.60 -5.27
N ILE A 37 3.01 8.34 -4.96
CA ILE A 37 3.26 7.31 -5.95
C ILE A 37 2.00 6.46 -6.10
N LEU A 38 1.40 6.45 -7.29
CA LEU A 38 0.18 5.68 -7.53
C LEU A 38 0.44 4.19 -7.31
N MET A 39 -0.37 3.57 -6.45
CA MET A 39 -0.34 2.14 -6.20
C MET A 39 -1.01 1.41 -7.36
N ASN A 40 -0.32 0.43 -7.94
CA ASN A 40 -0.89 -0.37 -9.00
C ASN A 40 -2.11 -1.16 -8.49
N PRO A 41 -3.23 -1.19 -9.22
CA PRO A 41 -4.38 -1.99 -8.82
C PRO A 41 -4.02 -3.47 -8.66
N PRO A 42 -4.50 -4.14 -7.60
CA PRO A 42 -4.25 -5.55 -7.43
C PRO A 42 -4.95 -6.36 -8.54
N THR A 43 -4.26 -7.37 -9.09
CA THR A 43 -4.90 -8.35 -9.98
C THR A 43 -5.58 -9.46 -9.18
N GLY A 44 -6.45 -10.25 -9.81
CA GLY A 44 -7.03 -11.43 -9.16
C GLY A 44 -5.97 -12.41 -8.61
N ARG A 45 -4.84 -12.56 -9.31
CA ARG A 45 -3.71 -13.38 -8.84
C ARG A 45 -3.06 -12.81 -7.58
N HIS A 46 -2.96 -11.49 -7.47
CA HIS A 46 -2.45 -10.83 -6.26
C HIS A 46 -3.34 -11.15 -5.05
N ALA A 47 -4.67 -11.11 -5.21
CA ALA A 47 -5.59 -11.49 -4.14
C ALA A 47 -5.44 -12.96 -3.71
N LEU A 48 -5.22 -13.88 -4.65
CA LEU A 48 -4.97 -15.29 -4.35
C LEU A 48 -3.67 -15.51 -3.56
N ILE A 49 -2.60 -14.78 -3.90
CA ILE A 49 -1.33 -14.85 -3.18
C ILE A 49 -1.50 -14.33 -1.75
N ILE A 50 -2.16 -13.17 -1.56
CA ILE A 50 -2.45 -12.64 -0.21
C ILE A 50 -3.23 -13.67 0.62
N ARG A 51 -4.28 -14.26 0.04
CA ARG A 51 -5.08 -15.27 0.75
C ARG A 51 -4.26 -16.48 1.16
N LEU A 52 -3.38 -16.97 0.30
CA LEU A 52 -2.48 -18.08 0.62
C LEU A 52 -1.55 -17.71 1.79
N LEU A 53 -0.91 -16.54 1.73
CA LEU A 53 -0.01 -16.08 2.79
C LEU A 53 -0.76 -15.92 4.12
N ASN A 54 -1.93 -15.31 4.12
CA ASN A 54 -2.77 -15.18 5.31
C ASN A 54 -3.13 -16.55 5.90
N ASN A 55 -3.53 -17.52 5.09
CA ASN A 55 -3.86 -18.86 5.56
C ASN A 55 -2.67 -19.60 6.19
N ILE A 56 -1.44 -19.31 5.74
CA ILE A 56 -0.22 -19.91 6.29
C ILE A 56 0.21 -19.19 7.57
N LEU A 57 0.16 -17.86 7.59
CA LEU A 57 0.70 -17.04 8.68
C LEU A 57 -0.27 -16.90 9.85
N GLU A 58 -1.57 -16.72 9.60
CA GLU A 58 -2.57 -16.47 10.64
C GLU A 58 -2.62 -17.57 11.71
N PRO A 59 -2.58 -18.89 11.37
CA PRO A 59 -2.53 -19.93 12.39
C PRO A 59 -1.28 -19.82 13.28
N THR A 60 -0.12 -19.49 12.70
CA THR A 60 1.14 -19.37 13.46
C THR A 60 1.08 -18.23 14.46
N PHE A 61 0.53 -17.07 14.06
CA PHE A 61 0.32 -15.93 14.96
C PHE A 61 -0.65 -16.27 16.10
N ARG A 62 -1.74 -16.97 15.81
CA ARG A 62 -2.70 -17.39 16.84
C ARG A 62 -2.09 -18.35 17.85
N THR A 63 -1.32 -19.35 17.40
CA THR A 63 -0.66 -20.30 18.29
C THR A 63 0.42 -19.63 19.15
N LEU A 64 1.20 -18.71 18.59
CA LEU A 64 2.18 -17.92 19.35
C LEU A 64 1.51 -17.04 20.40
N ASN A 65 0.38 -16.39 20.05
CA ASN A 65 -0.34 -15.53 20.98
C ASN A 65 -1.02 -16.32 22.12
N CYS A 66 -1.47 -17.56 21.86
CA CYS A 66 -1.98 -18.46 22.90
C CYS A 66 -0.89 -19.10 23.79
N HIS A 67 0.40 -18.90 23.50
CA HIS A 67 1.53 -19.36 24.33
C HIS A 67 2.19 -18.22 25.12
N MET A 68 1.64 -17.00 25.05
CA MET A 68 2.07 -15.83 25.84
C MET A 68 1.09 -15.45 26.96
N ASP A 69 0.14 -16.34 27.28
CA ASP A 69 -0.72 -16.28 28.47
C ASP A 69 -0.21 -17.22 29.58
#